data_AF-A0A5N8Z848-F1
#
_entry.id   AF-A0A5N8Z848-F1
#
_cell.length_a   1.000
_cell.length_b   1.000
_cell.length_c   1.000
_cell.angle_alpha   90.00
_cell.angle_beta   90.00
_cell.angle_gamma   90.00
#
_symmetry.space_group_name_H-M   'P 1'
#
loop_
_entity.id
_entity.type
_entity.pdbx_description
1 polymer ?
#
loop_
_entity_poly.entity_id
_entity_poly.type
_entity_poly.pdbx_seq_one_letter_code
_entity_poly.pdbx_strand_id
1 'polypeptide(L)'
;MEKKKFTTKKFLFIFALLGIFFSFFQPTCGAFTRVTDSGDGCPDWPTCFGSWIPPLNDIHAIIEWSHRTSGTLFGIVSIFLVVLSYLVYKKFNFTVKIYSFTLLLIIIVGGIGGAVVLSELNPAIRTVHLAGAQTVAALMVATFIIQYLKPVETNNKIKILAFITAFLAIASLLSGAYAVWQGAGSVCYRWPLCDDYLIPRFTNQWIHMIHRIISLVLILHILRLSIVLIKTQSGNILSKAGYLLLAMGTLQTIIGATIPISDFSVWSRSLHLGLATIVWMVTVSIIMLIKVKKP
;
A
#
# COMPACT_ATOMS: atom_id res chain seq x y z
N MET A 1 15.50 -36.54 1.30
CA MET A 1 14.50 -35.69 0.59
C MET A 1 13.81 -34.67 1.50
N GLU A 2 13.41 -35.03 2.73
CA GLU A 2 12.72 -34.12 3.66
C GLU A 2 13.52 -32.89 4.08
N LYS A 3 14.81 -33.03 4.41
CA LYS A 3 15.67 -31.90 4.82
C LYS A 3 15.73 -30.79 3.76
N LYS A 4 15.82 -31.15 2.48
CA LYS A 4 15.80 -30.21 1.33
C LYS A 4 14.45 -29.48 1.22
N LYS A 5 13.34 -30.20 1.43
CA LYS A 5 11.99 -29.65 1.41
C LYS A 5 11.73 -28.70 2.59
N PHE A 6 12.24 -29.03 3.78
CA PHE A 6 12.21 -28.17 4.96
C PHE A 6 12.94 -26.84 4.73
N THR A 7 14.18 -26.91 4.21
CA THR A 7 14.96 -25.73 3.87
C THR A 7 14.26 -24.84 2.84
N THR A 8 13.63 -25.42 1.82
CA THR A 8 12.90 -24.67 0.78
C THR A 8 11.68 -23.94 1.35
N LYS A 9 10.93 -24.55 2.27
CA LYS A 9 9.81 -23.89 2.96
C LYS A 9 10.26 -22.70 3.81
N LYS A 10 11.42 -22.80 4.47
CA LYS A 10 12.01 -21.70 5.24
C LYS A 10 12.37 -20.53 4.32
N PHE A 11 12.99 -20.80 3.16
CA PHE A 11 13.27 -19.76 2.17
C PHE A 11 12.00 -19.11 1.62
N LEU A 12 10.97 -19.90 1.30
CA LEU A 12 9.69 -19.35 0.84
C LEU A 12 9.09 -18.38 1.88
N PHE A 13 9.14 -18.73 3.16
CA PHE A 13 8.68 -17.85 4.24
C PHE A 13 9.45 -16.53 4.30
N ILE A 14 10.78 -16.58 4.24
CA ILE A 14 11.64 -15.39 4.25
C ILE A 14 11.34 -14.50 3.05
N PHE A 15 11.29 -15.07 1.85
CA PHE A 15 10.98 -14.32 0.63
C PHE A 15 9.56 -13.76 0.63
N ALA A 16 8.59 -14.43 1.28
CA ALA A 16 7.24 -13.90 1.41
C ALA A 16 7.19 -12.67 2.33
N LEU A 17 7.97 -12.68 3.41
CA LEU A 17 8.15 -11.50 4.26
C LEU A 17 8.86 -10.36 3.51
N LEU A 18 9.90 -10.66 2.73
CA LEU A 18 10.55 -9.67 1.87
C LEU A 18 9.57 -9.09 0.84
N GLY A 19 8.75 -9.93 0.21
CA GLY A 19 7.73 -9.50 -0.73
C GLY A 19 6.71 -8.55 -0.11
N ILE A 20 6.24 -8.84 1.11
CA ILE A 20 5.39 -7.93 1.89
C ILE A 20 6.11 -6.61 2.16
N PHE A 21 7.36 -6.67 2.64
CA PHE A 21 8.17 -5.48 2.93
C PHE A 21 8.30 -4.60 1.70
N PHE A 22 8.72 -5.15 0.55
CA PHE A 22 8.86 -4.38 -0.68
C PHE A 22 7.54 -3.83 -1.20
N SER A 23 6.43 -4.58 -1.07
CA SER A 23 5.11 -4.12 -1.50
C SER A 23 4.59 -2.91 -0.71
N PHE A 24 5.05 -2.73 0.54
CA PHE A 24 4.82 -1.53 1.35
C PHE A 24 5.86 -0.43 1.05
N PHE A 25 7.13 -0.83 0.93
CA PHE A 25 8.25 0.09 0.74
C PHE A 25 8.14 0.86 -0.58
N GLN A 26 7.72 0.19 -1.66
CA GLN A 26 7.72 0.78 -3.00
C GLN A 26 6.74 1.98 -3.12
N PRO A 27 5.45 1.89 -2.71
CA PRO A 27 4.59 3.09 -2.66
C PRO A 27 5.15 4.21 -1.79
N THR A 28 5.83 3.87 -0.68
CA THR A 28 6.42 4.87 0.23
C THR A 28 7.59 5.61 -0.43
N CYS A 29 8.49 4.90 -1.10
CA CYS A 29 9.55 5.51 -1.91
C CYS A 29 8.99 6.30 -3.11
N GLY A 30 7.90 5.82 -3.73
CA GLY A 30 7.18 6.55 -4.77
C GLY A 30 6.57 7.86 -4.27
N ALA A 31 6.05 7.89 -3.04
CA ALA A 31 5.67 9.16 -2.41
C ALA A 31 6.89 10.06 -2.18
N PHE A 32 7.99 9.50 -1.66
CA PHE A 32 9.20 10.25 -1.38
C PHE A 32 9.78 10.93 -2.63
N THR A 33 9.93 10.21 -3.74
CA THR A 33 10.37 10.76 -5.03
C THR A 33 9.46 11.90 -5.48
N ARG A 34 8.14 11.75 -5.36
CA ARG A 34 7.19 12.80 -5.71
C ARG A 34 7.28 14.03 -4.81
N VAL A 35 7.38 13.87 -3.49
CA VAL A 35 7.34 15.02 -2.56
C VAL A 35 8.66 15.78 -2.48
N THR A 36 9.74 15.17 -2.97
CA THR A 36 11.05 15.79 -3.17
C THR A 36 11.24 16.28 -4.60
N ASP A 37 10.17 16.29 -5.41
CA ASP A 37 10.19 16.70 -6.83
C ASP A 37 11.33 16.03 -7.62
N SER A 38 11.55 14.74 -7.34
CA SER A 38 12.55 13.88 -7.97
C SER A 38 11.89 12.82 -8.85
N GLY A 39 10.63 13.03 -9.28
CA GLY A 39 9.91 12.06 -10.10
C GLY A 39 10.36 12.04 -11.57
N ASP A 40 11.04 13.10 -11.98
CA ASP A 40 11.55 13.43 -13.31
C ASP A 40 13.08 13.63 -13.29
N GLY A 41 13.76 13.12 -12.26
CA GLY A 41 15.22 13.20 -12.14
C GLY A 41 15.98 12.38 -13.19
N CYS A 42 15.32 11.43 -13.86
CA CYS A 42 15.88 10.62 -14.94
C CYS A 42 15.03 10.79 -16.22
N PRO A 43 15.58 11.36 -17.30
CA PRO A 43 14.81 11.73 -18.50
C PRO A 43 14.37 10.54 -19.37
N ASP A 44 15.05 9.40 -19.23
CA ASP A 44 14.83 8.18 -19.99
C ASP A 44 14.45 7.01 -19.08
N TRP A 45 14.01 5.91 -19.69
CA TRP A 45 13.71 4.64 -19.04
C TRP A 45 13.98 3.51 -20.05
N PRO A 46 14.60 2.37 -19.68
CA PRO A 46 14.92 1.90 -18.32
C PRO A 46 16.23 2.44 -17.72
N THR A 47 17.07 3.11 -18.53
CA THR A 47 18.29 3.78 -18.09
C THR A 47 18.00 5.13 -17.44
N CYS A 48 19.04 5.82 -16.96
CA CYS A 48 19.01 7.18 -16.47
C CYS A 48 20.21 7.94 -17.05
N PHE A 49 19.96 8.98 -17.85
CA PHE A 49 20.94 9.66 -18.70
C PHE A 49 21.69 8.69 -19.63
N GLY A 50 20.97 7.73 -20.23
CA GLY A 50 21.56 6.73 -21.13
C GLY A 50 22.48 5.71 -20.45
N SER A 51 22.58 5.74 -19.11
CA SER A 51 23.44 4.87 -18.31
C SER A 51 22.63 4.06 -17.28
N TRP A 52 23.16 2.91 -16.84
CA TRP A 52 22.54 2.10 -15.78
C TRP A 52 22.79 2.65 -14.37
N ILE A 53 23.77 3.53 -14.21
CA ILE A 53 24.10 4.26 -12.97
C ILE A 53 23.88 5.75 -13.27
N PRO A 54 23.15 6.47 -12.41
CA PRO A 54 22.82 7.88 -12.64
C PRO A 54 24.05 8.77 -12.38
N PRO A 55 24.03 10.02 -12.87
CA PRO A 55 25.02 11.02 -12.45
C PRO A 55 25.01 11.18 -10.93
N LEU A 56 26.14 10.89 -10.27
CA LEU A 56 26.24 10.91 -8.80
C LEU A 56 26.29 12.32 -8.20
N ASN A 57 26.40 13.34 -9.04
CA ASN A 57 26.33 14.76 -8.67
C ASN A 57 24.89 15.32 -8.73
N ASP A 58 23.91 14.54 -9.20
CA ASP A 58 22.51 14.93 -9.24
C ASP A 58 21.69 14.10 -8.24
N ILE A 59 21.26 14.75 -7.15
CA ILE A 59 20.49 14.09 -6.10
C ILE A 59 19.10 13.65 -6.56
N HIS A 60 18.46 14.37 -7.49
CA HIS A 60 17.14 14.03 -8.00
C HIS A 60 17.23 12.76 -8.85
N ALA A 61 18.24 12.67 -9.72
CA ALA A 61 18.55 11.46 -10.48
C ALA A 61 18.85 10.26 -9.57
N ILE A 62 19.63 10.46 -8.49
CA ILE A 62 19.92 9.40 -7.51
C ILE A 62 18.63 8.93 -6.82
N ILE A 63 17.77 9.84 -6.37
CA ILE A 63 16.52 9.51 -5.66
C ILE A 63 15.60 8.68 -6.58
N GLU A 64 15.40 9.14 -7.81
CA GLU A 64 14.53 8.43 -8.76
C GLU A 64 15.10 7.07 -9.15
N TRP A 65 16.39 7.02 -9.51
CA TRP A 65 17.08 5.78 -9.84
C TRP A 65 17.06 4.77 -8.69
N SER A 66 17.20 5.25 -7.44
CA SER A 66 17.12 4.39 -6.25
C SER A 66 15.77 3.72 -6.11
N HIS A 67 14.67 4.46 -6.35
CA HIS A 67 13.31 3.92 -6.36
C HIS A 67 13.07 2.91 -7.49
N ARG A 68 13.61 3.18 -8.70
CA ARG A 68 13.53 2.26 -9.85
C ARG A 68 14.31 0.97 -9.59
N THR A 69 15.50 1.10 -9.02
CA THR A 69 16.40 -0.03 -8.68
C THR A 69 15.81 -0.89 -7.56
N SER A 70 15.21 -0.28 -6.52
CA SER A 70 14.49 -1.04 -5.48
C SER A 70 13.28 -1.78 -6.05
N GLY A 71 12.59 -1.21 -7.04
CA GLY A 71 11.52 -1.89 -7.77
C GLY A 71 12.01 -3.12 -8.56
N THR A 72 13.19 -3.03 -9.17
CA THR A 72 13.82 -4.17 -9.86
C THR A 72 14.17 -5.28 -8.88
N LEU A 73 14.72 -4.93 -7.70
CA LEU A 73 14.98 -5.88 -6.63
C LEU A 73 13.69 -6.57 -6.14
N PHE A 74 12.59 -5.83 -6.03
CA PHE A 74 11.28 -6.41 -5.72
C PHE A 74 10.80 -7.39 -6.80
N GLY A 75 11.04 -7.09 -8.08
CA GLY A 75 10.81 -8.00 -9.19
C GLY A 75 11.59 -9.31 -9.05
N ILE A 76 12.88 -9.23 -8.71
CA ILE A 76 13.74 -10.40 -8.46
C ILE A 76 13.22 -11.23 -7.29
N VAL A 77 12.88 -10.60 -6.15
CA VAL A 77 12.26 -11.26 -5.00
C VAL A 77 10.98 -12.01 -5.41
N SER A 78 10.17 -11.39 -6.28
CA SER A 78 8.93 -11.97 -6.78
C SER A 78 9.15 -13.17 -7.72
N ILE A 79 10.20 -13.14 -8.55
CA ILE A 79 10.63 -14.31 -9.34
C ILE A 79 11.02 -15.46 -8.41
N PHE A 80 11.83 -15.20 -7.38
CA PHE A 80 12.19 -16.23 -6.40
C PHE A 80 10.97 -16.77 -5.67
N LEU A 81 9.98 -15.93 -5.31
CA LEU A 81 8.72 -16.39 -4.72
C LEU A 81 7.99 -17.37 -5.63
N VAL A 82 7.87 -17.07 -6.92
CA VAL A 82 7.26 -17.97 -7.90
C VAL A 82 8.03 -19.29 -7.96
N VAL A 83 9.35 -19.24 -8.17
CA VAL A 83 10.20 -20.45 -8.25
C VAL A 83 10.11 -21.29 -6.98
N LEU A 84 10.29 -20.69 -5.80
CA LEU A 84 10.20 -21.38 -4.51
C LEU A 84 8.81 -21.97 -4.28
N SER A 85 7.75 -21.27 -4.69
CA SER A 85 6.38 -21.79 -4.58
C SER A 85 6.17 -23.04 -5.46
N TYR A 86 6.72 -23.08 -6.68
CA TYR A 86 6.70 -24.26 -7.55
C TYR A 86 7.52 -25.44 -6.99
N LEU A 87 8.60 -25.16 -6.24
CA LEU A 87 9.42 -26.20 -5.60
C LEU A 87 8.76 -26.79 -4.34
N VAL A 88 7.92 -26.01 -3.65
CA VAL A 88 7.23 -26.42 -2.42
C VAL A 88 5.87 -27.07 -2.73
N TYR A 89 5.12 -26.52 -3.68
CA TYR A 89 3.76 -26.90 -4.01
C TYR A 89 3.64 -27.46 -5.44
N LYS A 90 2.54 -28.19 -5.74
CA LYS A 90 2.27 -28.67 -7.11
C LYS A 90 1.96 -27.48 -8.05
N LYS A 91 2.29 -27.60 -9.34
CA LYS A 91 2.10 -26.57 -10.40
C LYS A 91 0.73 -25.88 -10.37
N PHE A 92 -0.33 -26.63 -10.09
CA PHE A 92 -1.72 -26.13 -10.09
C PHE A 92 -2.24 -25.68 -8.73
N ASN A 93 -1.39 -25.60 -7.72
CA ASN A 93 -1.77 -25.11 -6.40
C ASN A 93 -2.16 -23.61 -6.47
N PHE A 94 -3.19 -23.23 -5.72
CA PHE A 94 -3.72 -21.87 -5.70
C PHE A 94 -2.66 -20.81 -5.32
N THR A 95 -1.77 -21.12 -4.37
CA THR A 95 -0.68 -20.23 -3.96
C THR A 95 0.27 -19.92 -5.11
N VAL A 96 0.63 -20.93 -5.90
CA VAL A 96 1.53 -20.79 -7.06
C VAL A 96 0.89 -19.92 -8.14
N LYS A 97 -0.41 -20.09 -8.38
CA LYS A 97 -1.18 -19.25 -9.31
C LYS A 97 -1.20 -17.79 -8.88
N ILE A 98 -1.43 -17.51 -7.60
CA ILE A 98 -1.42 -16.14 -7.09
C ILE A 98 -0.03 -15.54 -7.22
N TYR A 99 1.05 -16.20 -6.79
CA TYR A 99 2.39 -15.64 -6.94
C TYR A 99 2.78 -15.39 -8.41
N SER A 100 2.39 -16.29 -9.32
CA SER A 100 2.63 -16.11 -10.76
C SER A 100 1.85 -14.90 -11.32
N PHE A 101 0.60 -14.74 -10.90
CA PHE A 101 -0.22 -13.59 -11.28
C PHE A 101 0.32 -12.28 -10.67
N THR A 102 0.74 -12.29 -9.41
CA THR A 102 1.35 -11.12 -8.75
C THR A 102 2.64 -10.71 -9.47
N LEU A 103 3.48 -11.66 -9.90
CA LEU A 103 4.67 -11.35 -10.71
C LEU A 103 4.29 -10.70 -12.05
N LEU A 104 3.29 -11.23 -12.76
CA LEU A 104 2.78 -10.61 -13.99
C LEU A 104 2.30 -9.17 -13.72
N LEU A 105 1.56 -8.97 -12.62
CA LEU A 105 1.09 -7.64 -12.24
C LEU A 105 2.25 -6.69 -11.91
N ILE A 106 3.31 -7.16 -11.24
CA ILE A 106 4.52 -6.37 -10.96
C ILE A 106 5.20 -5.94 -12.27
N ILE A 107 5.29 -6.82 -13.26
CA ILE A 107 5.85 -6.48 -14.59
C ILE A 107 5.02 -5.39 -15.25
N ILE A 108 3.69 -5.54 -15.25
CA ILE A 108 2.76 -4.54 -15.82
C ILE A 108 2.90 -3.21 -15.08
N VAL A 109 2.85 -3.22 -13.75
CA VAL A 109 2.95 -2.01 -12.92
C VAL A 109 4.32 -1.34 -13.08
N GLY A 110 5.40 -2.12 -13.20
CA GLY A 110 6.74 -1.60 -13.52
C GLY A 110 6.80 -0.92 -14.88
N GLY A 111 6.16 -1.50 -15.91
CA GLY A 111 6.01 -0.87 -17.22
C GLY A 111 5.18 0.42 -17.17
N ILE A 112 4.09 0.45 -16.39
CA ILE A 112 3.31 1.67 -16.13
C ILE A 112 4.19 2.72 -15.42
N GLY A 113 5.08 2.29 -14.51
CA GLY A 113 6.07 3.16 -13.87
C GLY A 113 7.04 3.79 -14.89
N GLY A 114 7.51 3.03 -15.87
CA GLY A 114 8.25 3.58 -17.01
C GLY A 114 7.42 4.56 -17.84
N ALA A 115 6.14 4.26 -18.08
CA ALA A 115 5.23 5.16 -18.78
C ALA A 115 4.99 6.48 -18.00
N VAL A 116 5.03 6.48 -16.67
CA VAL A 116 4.95 7.71 -15.86
C VAL A 116 6.11 8.66 -16.20
N VAL A 117 7.32 8.13 -16.35
CA VAL A 117 8.52 8.91 -16.71
C VAL A 117 8.37 9.48 -18.12
N LEU A 118 8.07 8.61 -19.08
CA LEU A 118 7.97 8.97 -20.51
C LEU A 118 6.78 9.88 -20.83
N SER A 119 5.84 10.05 -19.90
CA SER A 119 4.66 10.92 -20.03
C SER A 119 4.77 12.19 -19.20
N GLU A 120 5.98 12.57 -18.77
CA GLU A 120 6.23 13.76 -17.96
C GLU A 120 5.34 13.82 -16.72
N LEU A 121 5.30 12.69 -16.00
CA LEU A 121 4.54 12.54 -14.76
C LEU A 121 3.03 12.73 -14.95
N ASN A 122 2.44 12.22 -16.04
CA ASN A 122 1.00 12.27 -16.25
C ASN A 122 0.22 11.79 -14.98
N PRO A 123 -0.59 12.66 -14.34
CA PRO A 123 -1.24 12.33 -13.08
C PRO A 123 -2.18 11.12 -13.10
N ALA A 124 -2.83 10.86 -14.24
CA ALA A 124 -3.72 9.71 -14.38
C ALA A 124 -2.92 8.41 -14.38
N ILE A 125 -1.82 8.37 -15.14
CA ILE A 125 -0.91 7.21 -15.21
C ILE A 125 -0.29 6.96 -13.83
N ARG A 126 0.13 8.00 -13.11
CA ARG A 126 0.63 7.90 -11.73
C ARG A 126 -0.40 7.28 -10.77
N THR A 127 -1.66 7.66 -10.89
CA THR A 127 -2.75 7.13 -10.05
C THR A 127 -3.01 5.66 -10.35
N VAL A 128 -3.04 5.28 -11.63
CA VAL A 128 -3.17 3.87 -12.06
C VAL A 128 -1.98 3.04 -11.57
N HIS A 129 -0.75 3.58 -11.66
CA HIS A 129 0.45 2.94 -11.13
C HIS A 129 0.32 2.66 -9.62
N LEU A 130 -0.11 3.66 -8.83
CA LEU A 130 -0.33 3.51 -7.39
C LEU A 130 -1.42 2.46 -7.10
N ALA A 131 -2.55 2.49 -7.81
CA ALA A 131 -3.63 1.51 -7.63
C ALA A 131 -3.16 0.07 -7.92
N GLY A 132 -2.32 -0.11 -8.95
CA GLY A 132 -1.66 -1.37 -9.25
C GLY A 132 -0.72 -1.82 -8.11
N ALA A 133 0.10 -0.92 -7.58
CA ALA A 133 0.98 -1.20 -6.44
C ALA A 133 0.20 -1.61 -5.17
N GLN A 134 -0.93 -0.94 -4.88
CA GLN A 134 -1.80 -1.32 -3.76
C GLN A 134 -2.48 -2.69 -3.96
N THR A 135 -2.76 -3.06 -5.21
CA THR A 135 -3.26 -4.41 -5.55
C THR A 135 -2.18 -5.47 -5.31
N VAL A 136 -0.93 -5.20 -5.70
CA VAL A 136 0.22 -6.08 -5.39
C VAL A 136 0.39 -6.25 -3.89
N ALA A 137 0.32 -5.17 -3.10
CA ALA A 137 0.41 -5.23 -1.64
C ALA A 137 -0.69 -6.09 -1.01
N ALA A 138 -1.93 -5.93 -1.48
CA ALA A 138 -3.05 -6.77 -1.04
C ALA A 138 -2.82 -8.25 -1.35
N LEU A 139 -2.37 -8.59 -2.56
CA LEU A 139 -2.09 -9.96 -2.98
C LEU A 139 -0.93 -10.57 -2.18
N MET A 140 0.16 -9.83 -1.95
CA MET A 140 1.32 -10.32 -1.18
C MET A 140 0.90 -10.70 0.24
N VAL A 141 0.16 -9.81 0.92
CA VAL A 141 -0.32 -10.07 2.27
C VAL A 141 -1.36 -11.19 2.29
N ALA A 142 -2.34 -11.18 1.39
CA ALA A 142 -3.36 -12.23 1.33
C ALA A 142 -2.74 -13.62 1.13
N THR A 143 -1.76 -13.73 0.23
CA THR A 143 -1.07 -15.00 -0.05
C THR A 143 -0.25 -15.46 1.16
N PHE A 144 0.37 -14.54 1.90
CA PHE A 144 1.07 -14.86 3.14
C PHE A 144 0.11 -15.38 4.22
N ILE A 145 -1.02 -14.71 4.44
CA ILE A 145 -2.03 -15.13 5.42
C ILE A 145 -2.56 -16.53 5.09
N ILE A 146 -2.91 -16.79 3.81
CA ILE A 146 -3.39 -18.10 3.35
C ILE A 146 -2.40 -19.23 3.65
N GLN A 147 -1.11 -18.97 3.48
CA GLN A 147 -0.07 -20.00 3.62
C GLN A 147 0.31 -20.28 5.08
N TYR A 148 0.38 -19.23 5.90
CA TYR A 148 1.06 -19.30 7.20
C TYR A 148 0.14 -19.12 8.40
N LEU A 149 -1.06 -18.58 8.22
CA LEU A 149 -2.01 -18.37 9.30
C LEU A 149 -3.27 -19.21 9.11
N LYS A 150 -3.84 -19.65 10.23
CA LYS A 150 -5.12 -20.35 10.24
C LYS A 150 -6.24 -19.32 10.34
N PRO A 151 -7.26 -19.37 9.47
CA PRO A 151 -8.39 -18.48 9.58
C PRO A 151 -9.19 -18.79 10.86
N VAL A 152 -9.76 -17.75 11.44
CA VAL A 152 -10.57 -17.77 12.66
C VAL A 152 -12.05 -17.76 12.28
N GLU A 153 -12.83 -18.64 12.90
CA GLU A 153 -14.27 -18.70 12.66
C GLU A 153 -14.98 -17.52 13.33
N THR A 154 -15.72 -16.74 12.54
CA THR A 154 -16.49 -15.58 13.03
C THR A 154 -17.87 -15.53 12.38
N ASN A 155 -18.69 -14.58 12.82
CA ASN A 155 -19.99 -14.32 12.22
C ASN A 155 -19.89 -13.50 10.92
N ASN A 156 -20.96 -13.50 10.12
CA ASN A 156 -21.01 -12.77 8.85
C ASN A 156 -21.00 -11.23 9.04
N LYS A 157 -21.51 -10.73 10.18
CA LYS A 157 -21.54 -9.29 10.48
C LYS A 157 -20.13 -8.69 10.59
N ILE A 158 -19.20 -9.39 11.23
CA ILE A 158 -17.77 -8.98 11.33
C ILE A 158 -17.12 -9.01 9.96
N LYS A 159 -17.41 -10.03 9.14
CA LYS A 159 -16.88 -10.12 7.77
C LYS A 159 -17.33 -8.92 6.92
N ILE A 160 -18.63 -8.60 6.91
CA ILE A 160 -19.17 -7.44 6.20
C ILE A 160 -18.50 -6.15 6.69
N LEU A 161 -18.37 -5.98 8.01
CA LEU A 161 -17.71 -4.80 8.58
C LEU A 161 -16.25 -4.68 8.12
N ALA A 162 -15.51 -5.79 8.07
CA ALA A 162 -14.14 -5.82 7.57
C ALA A 162 -14.05 -5.47 6.08
N PHE A 163 -14.96 -5.98 5.23
CA PHE A 163 -15.03 -5.62 3.82
C PHE A 163 -15.32 -4.14 3.59
N ILE A 164 -16.30 -3.57 4.30
CA ILE A 164 -16.61 -2.14 4.22
C ILE A 164 -15.40 -1.31 4.65
N THR A 165 -14.73 -1.71 5.73
CA THR A 165 -13.54 -0.99 6.23
C THR A 165 -12.39 -1.04 5.22
N ALA A 166 -12.13 -2.19 4.59
CA ALA A 166 -11.11 -2.31 3.55
C ALA A 166 -11.47 -1.50 2.30
N PHE A 167 -12.74 -1.53 1.87
CA PHE A 167 -13.23 -0.72 0.76
C PHE A 167 -13.03 0.78 1.03
N LEU A 168 -13.40 1.25 2.22
CA LEU A 168 -13.17 2.64 2.63
C LEU A 168 -11.67 2.98 2.73
N ALA A 169 -10.82 2.03 3.13
CA ALA A 169 -9.37 2.23 3.18
C ALA A 169 -8.78 2.48 1.79
N ILE A 170 -9.12 1.63 0.81
CA ILE A 170 -8.64 1.83 -0.57
C ILE A 170 -9.30 3.07 -1.22
N ALA A 171 -10.58 3.36 -0.93
CA ALA A 171 -11.25 4.57 -1.42
C ALA A 171 -10.64 5.86 -0.84
N SER A 172 -10.31 5.89 0.45
CA SER A 172 -9.59 7.00 1.08
C SER A 172 -8.20 7.19 0.46
N LEU A 173 -7.45 6.10 0.26
CA LEU A 173 -6.12 6.14 -0.36
C LEU A 173 -6.19 6.70 -1.80
N LEU A 174 -7.10 6.18 -2.63
CA LEU A 174 -7.25 6.63 -4.02
C LEU A 174 -7.85 8.03 -4.13
N SER A 175 -8.76 8.44 -3.24
CA SER A 175 -9.26 9.82 -3.19
C SER A 175 -8.16 10.81 -2.81
N GLY A 176 -7.21 10.43 -1.95
CA GLY A 176 -6.02 11.23 -1.64
C GLY A 176 -5.11 11.39 -2.86
N ALA A 177 -4.86 10.30 -3.60
CA ALA A 177 -4.12 10.35 -4.87
C ALA A 177 -4.81 11.23 -5.91
N TYR A 178 -6.14 11.13 -6.03
CA TYR A 178 -6.94 11.97 -6.91
C TYR A 178 -6.89 13.46 -6.50
N ALA A 179 -6.90 13.76 -5.20
CA ALA A 179 -6.73 15.13 -4.73
C ALA A 179 -5.37 15.70 -5.15
N VAL A 180 -4.30 14.91 -5.08
CA VAL A 180 -2.97 15.31 -5.59
C VAL A 180 -3.00 15.51 -7.11
N TRP A 181 -3.63 14.60 -7.86
CA TRP A 181 -3.81 14.76 -9.31
C TRP A 181 -4.44 16.10 -9.65
N GLN A 182 -5.56 16.46 -9.00
CA GLN A 182 -6.30 17.69 -9.30
C GLN A 182 -5.64 18.97 -8.74
N GLY A 183 -4.40 18.91 -8.24
CA GLY A 183 -3.74 20.06 -7.62
C GLY A 183 -4.38 20.50 -6.29
N ALA A 184 -5.20 19.64 -5.68
CA ALA A 184 -5.88 19.88 -4.41
C ALA A 184 -5.08 19.39 -3.19
N GLY A 185 -3.84 18.91 -3.37
CA GLY A 185 -3.04 18.31 -2.28
C GLY A 185 -2.59 19.29 -1.19
N SER A 186 -2.53 20.59 -1.48
CA SER A 186 -2.06 21.63 -0.54
C SER A 186 -3.00 22.83 -0.39
N VAL A 187 -4.21 22.76 -0.95
CA VAL A 187 -5.17 23.88 -0.92
C VAL A 187 -5.81 24.09 0.46
N CYS A 188 -5.81 23.07 1.32
CA CYS A 188 -6.34 23.14 2.67
C CYS A 188 -5.18 23.23 3.68
N TYR A 189 -4.90 24.44 4.14
CA TYR A 189 -3.78 24.76 5.05
C TYR A 189 -4.18 24.70 6.54
N ARG A 190 -5.46 24.47 6.86
CA ARG A 190 -5.92 24.21 8.24
C ARG A 190 -6.33 22.75 8.42
N TRP A 191 -6.53 22.37 9.69
CA TRP A 191 -7.15 21.12 10.11
C TRP A 191 -8.03 21.40 11.33
N PRO A 192 -9.26 20.85 11.44
CA PRO A 192 -9.91 19.90 10.51
C PRO A 192 -10.58 20.56 9.30
N LEU A 193 -10.86 21.87 9.36
CA LEU A 193 -11.42 22.66 8.25
C LEU A 193 -10.36 22.95 7.18
N CYS A 194 -10.79 23.38 6.00
CA CYS A 194 -9.87 23.68 4.90
C CYS A 194 -9.15 25.02 5.08
N ASP A 195 -9.92 26.05 5.41
CA ASP A 195 -9.51 27.43 5.67
C ASP A 195 -10.34 28.01 6.84
N ASP A 196 -10.47 29.33 6.92
CA ASP A 196 -11.25 30.02 7.97
C ASP A 196 -12.78 29.88 7.77
N TYR A 197 -13.24 29.38 6.62
CA TYR A 197 -14.64 29.19 6.31
C TYR A 197 -15.07 27.74 6.58
N LEU A 198 -16.30 27.59 7.07
CA LEU A 198 -16.88 26.27 7.30
C LEU A 198 -17.15 25.52 5.99
N ILE A 199 -17.53 26.25 4.93
CA ILE A 199 -17.94 25.70 3.65
C ILE A 199 -16.87 26.01 2.60
N PRO A 200 -16.33 24.98 1.91
CA PRO A 200 -15.41 25.19 0.80
C PRO A 200 -16.00 26.07 -0.30
N ARG A 201 -15.22 27.02 -0.80
CA ARG A 201 -15.65 28.02 -1.80
C ARG A 201 -15.25 27.64 -3.22
N PHE A 202 -14.24 26.79 -3.38
CA PHE A 202 -13.70 26.40 -4.69
C PHE A 202 -13.67 24.88 -4.86
N THR A 203 -13.68 24.42 -6.11
CA THR A 203 -13.70 22.98 -6.45
C THR A 203 -12.55 22.19 -5.83
N ASN A 204 -11.32 22.73 -5.83
CA ASN A 204 -10.17 22.02 -5.26
C ASN A 204 -10.29 21.84 -3.74
N GLN A 205 -10.85 22.84 -3.03
CA GLN A 205 -11.13 22.69 -1.61
C GLN A 205 -12.17 21.59 -1.38
N TRP A 206 -13.23 21.51 -2.21
CA TRP A 206 -14.19 20.41 -2.15
C TRP A 206 -13.55 19.04 -2.40
N ILE A 207 -12.67 18.92 -3.39
CA ILE A 207 -11.95 17.67 -3.68
C ILE A 207 -11.16 17.21 -2.44
N HIS A 208 -10.41 18.11 -1.82
CA HIS A 208 -9.64 17.75 -0.62
C HIS A 208 -10.56 17.45 0.58
N MET A 209 -11.64 18.23 0.78
CA MET A 209 -12.58 17.99 1.88
C MET A 209 -13.35 16.68 1.71
N ILE A 210 -13.70 16.27 0.49
CA ILE A 210 -14.29 14.95 0.22
C ILE A 210 -13.35 13.83 0.68
N HIS A 211 -12.04 13.94 0.38
CA HIS A 211 -11.06 12.99 0.90
C HIS A 211 -11.03 12.96 2.45
N ARG A 212 -11.12 14.12 3.13
CA ARG A 212 -11.21 14.19 4.61
C ARG A 212 -12.50 13.55 5.14
N ILE A 213 -13.63 13.75 4.47
CA ILE A 213 -14.93 13.15 4.84
C ILE A 213 -14.88 11.62 4.70
N ILE A 214 -14.37 11.10 3.57
CA ILE A 214 -14.18 9.65 3.36
C ILE A 214 -13.26 9.09 4.46
N SER A 215 -12.18 9.82 4.80
CA SER A 215 -11.24 9.42 5.84
C SER A 215 -11.87 9.44 7.24
N LEU A 216 -12.75 10.39 7.55
CA LEU A 216 -13.51 10.39 8.80
C LEU A 216 -14.42 9.16 8.91
N VAL A 217 -15.15 8.83 7.85
CA VAL A 217 -15.99 7.61 7.81
C VAL A 217 -15.13 6.36 8.00
N LEU A 218 -13.96 6.30 7.35
CA LEU A 218 -12.99 5.23 7.55
C LEU A 218 -12.51 5.14 9.01
N ILE A 219 -12.17 6.26 9.65
CA ILE A 219 -11.72 6.27 11.06
C ILE A 219 -12.79 5.70 11.99
N LEU A 220 -14.06 6.07 11.80
CA LEU A 220 -15.17 5.52 12.58
C LEU A 220 -15.33 4.01 12.35
N HIS A 221 -15.16 3.54 11.11
CA HIS A 221 -15.18 2.12 10.78
C HIS A 221 -13.99 1.35 11.36
N ILE A 222 -12.79 1.92 11.33
CA ILE A 222 -11.59 1.36 11.97
C ILE A 222 -11.85 1.21 13.47
N LEU A 223 -12.30 2.27 14.14
CA LEU A 223 -12.60 2.24 15.58
C LEU A 223 -13.61 1.15 15.92
N ARG A 224 -14.73 1.11 15.18
CA ARG A 224 -15.79 0.10 15.38
C ARG A 224 -15.27 -1.32 15.16
N LEU A 225 -14.58 -1.58 14.05
CA LEU A 225 -14.04 -2.90 13.74
C LEU A 225 -13.02 -3.34 14.78
N SER A 226 -12.07 -2.47 15.14
CA SER A 226 -11.06 -2.76 16.16
C SER A 226 -11.69 -3.10 17.50
N ILE A 227 -12.67 -2.32 17.99
CA ILE A 227 -13.36 -2.60 19.25
C ILE A 227 -14.06 -3.97 19.20
N VAL A 228 -14.77 -4.27 18.11
CA VAL A 228 -15.48 -5.55 17.94
C VAL A 228 -14.49 -6.72 17.94
N LEU A 229 -13.38 -6.63 17.21
CA LEU A 229 -12.36 -7.67 17.17
C LEU A 229 -11.70 -7.85 18.55
N ILE A 230 -11.30 -6.76 19.20
CA ILE A 230 -10.64 -6.82 20.52
C ILE A 230 -11.55 -7.48 21.57
N LYS A 231 -12.82 -7.10 21.61
CA LYS A 231 -13.77 -7.60 22.62
C LYS A 231 -14.27 -9.02 22.34
N THR A 232 -14.56 -9.36 21.07
CA THR A 232 -15.22 -10.65 20.74
C THR A 232 -14.24 -11.75 20.36
N GLN A 233 -13.00 -11.39 20.00
CA GLN A 233 -11.98 -12.32 19.50
C GLN A 233 -10.76 -12.36 20.44
N SER A 234 -10.97 -12.15 21.74
CA SER A 234 -9.90 -12.07 22.74
C SER A 234 -8.95 -13.28 22.69
N GLY A 235 -7.64 -13.02 22.81
CA GLY A 235 -6.59 -14.04 22.81
C GLY A 235 -6.19 -14.59 21.44
N ASN A 236 -6.94 -14.32 20.36
CA ASN A 236 -6.61 -14.80 19.02
C ASN A 236 -5.95 -13.73 18.13
N ILE A 237 -5.53 -14.15 16.92
CA ILE A 237 -4.82 -13.29 15.96
C ILE A 237 -5.69 -12.13 15.45
N LEU A 238 -7.02 -12.27 15.42
CA LEU A 238 -7.94 -11.19 15.01
C LEU A 238 -7.99 -10.07 16.05
N SER A 239 -7.95 -10.37 17.35
CA SER A 239 -7.84 -9.33 18.38
C SER A 239 -6.53 -8.55 18.25
N LYS A 240 -5.40 -9.25 18.03
CA LYS A 240 -4.10 -8.59 17.74
C LYS A 240 -4.15 -7.73 16.48
N ALA A 241 -4.79 -8.20 15.41
CA ALA A 241 -5.00 -7.42 14.20
C ALA A 241 -5.91 -6.20 14.45
N GLY A 242 -6.91 -6.31 15.34
CA GLY A 242 -7.74 -5.20 15.79
C GLY A 242 -6.96 -4.11 16.51
N TYR A 243 -6.05 -4.49 17.42
CA TYR A 243 -5.12 -3.54 18.06
C TYR A 243 -4.19 -2.87 17.04
N LEU A 244 -3.61 -3.65 16.13
CA LEU A 244 -2.73 -3.12 15.09
C LEU A 244 -3.46 -2.14 14.18
N LEU A 245 -4.70 -2.47 13.75
CA LEU A 245 -5.52 -1.58 12.92
C LEU A 245 -5.84 -0.27 13.64
N LEU A 246 -6.15 -0.32 14.94
CA LEU A 246 -6.43 0.87 15.73
C LEU A 246 -5.19 1.75 15.86
N ALA A 247 -4.03 1.15 16.16
CA ALA A 247 -2.77 1.85 16.29
C ALA A 247 -2.37 2.53 14.98
N MET A 248 -2.38 1.79 13.87
CA MET A 248 -2.01 2.32 12.55
C MET A 248 -3.02 3.35 12.04
N GLY A 249 -4.33 3.14 12.25
CA GLY A 249 -5.36 4.13 11.89
C GLY A 249 -5.26 5.42 12.69
N THR A 250 -4.91 5.34 13.97
CA THR A 250 -4.64 6.51 14.83
C THR A 250 -3.41 7.25 14.33
N LEU A 251 -2.32 6.53 14.08
CA LEU A 251 -1.08 7.13 13.58
C LEU A 251 -1.29 7.78 12.20
N GLN A 252 -2.05 7.14 11.30
CA GLN A 252 -2.42 7.70 10.01
C GLN A 252 -3.21 9.01 10.12
N THR A 253 -4.11 9.09 11.10
CA THR A 253 -4.91 10.29 11.37
C THR A 253 -4.03 11.42 11.90
N ILE A 254 -3.14 11.12 12.85
CA ILE A 254 -2.19 12.08 13.41
C ILE A 254 -1.28 12.61 12.30
N ILE A 255 -0.65 11.73 11.51
CA ILE A 255 0.25 12.14 10.42
C ILE A 255 -0.50 12.90 9.33
N GLY A 256 -1.76 12.54 9.04
CA GLY A 256 -2.60 13.33 8.12
C GLY A 256 -2.89 14.74 8.62
N ALA A 257 -3.14 14.90 9.92
CA ALA A 257 -3.36 16.21 10.55
C ALA A 257 -2.08 17.06 10.59
N THR A 258 -0.90 16.44 10.69
CA THR A 258 0.38 17.18 10.70
C THR A 258 0.81 17.67 9.32
N ILE A 259 0.23 17.21 8.21
CA ILE A 259 0.59 17.69 6.87
C ILE A 259 0.50 19.23 6.76
N PRO A 260 -0.66 19.87 6.98
CA PRO A 260 -0.74 21.34 6.93
C PRO A 260 0.04 22.03 8.07
N ILE A 261 0.15 21.39 9.23
CA ILE A 261 0.85 21.97 10.41
C ILE A 261 2.38 22.01 10.20
N SER A 262 2.91 21.07 9.43
CA SER A 262 4.33 20.96 9.10
C SER A 262 4.68 21.63 7.77
N ASP A 263 3.85 22.59 7.31
CA ASP A 263 3.98 23.27 6.03
C ASP A 263 4.21 22.30 4.86
N PHE A 264 3.45 21.20 4.86
CA PHE A 264 3.56 20.16 3.84
C PHE A 264 4.98 19.59 3.72
N SER A 265 5.64 19.35 4.85
CA SER A 265 6.98 18.74 4.86
C SER A 265 7.06 17.40 4.10
N VAL A 266 8.28 17.05 3.66
CA VAL A 266 8.57 15.79 2.94
C VAL A 266 8.23 14.57 3.78
N TRP A 267 8.59 14.58 5.08
CA TRP A 267 8.38 13.45 5.96
C TRP A 267 6.89 13.19 6.22
N SER A 268 6.07 14.22 6.46
CA SER A 268 4.66 14.05 6.80
C SER A 268 3.88 13.48 5.63
N ARG A 269 4.08 14.02 4.42
CA ARG A 269 3.45 13.54 3.18
C ARG A 269 3.89 12.12 2.81
N SER A 270 5.18 11.80 2.97
CA SER A 270 5.71 10.46 2.67
C SER A 270 5.17 9.41 3.65
N LEU A 271 5.23 9.71 4.96
CA LEU A 271 4.69 8.83 5.99
C LEU A 271 3.19 8.64 5.85
N HIS A 272 2.44 9.67 5.46
CA HIS A 272 1.00 9.56 5.27
C HIS A 272 0.61 8.52 4.21
N LEU A 273 1.31 8.44 3.07
CA LEU A 273 1.04 7.39 2.08
C LEU A 273 1.50 6.01 2.55
N GLY A 274 2.68 5.94 3.20
CA GLY A 274 3.19 4.69 3.74
C GLY A 274 2.23 4.08 4.77
N LEU A 275 1.80 4.87 5.75
CA LEU A 275 0.85 4.44 6.78
C LEU A 275 -0.53 4.10 6.20
N ALA A 276 -1.02 4.85 5.19
CA ALA A 276 -2.22 4.46 4.45
C ALA A 276 -2.10 3.05 3.84
N THR A 277 -0.94 2.74 3.26
CA THR A 277 -0.63 1.42 2.69
C THR A 277 -0.62 0.34 3.77
N ILE A 278 -0.08 0.63 4.97
CA ILE A 278 -0.13 -0.31 6.11
C ILE A 278 -1.58 -0.53 6.56
N VAL A 279 -2.38 0.52 6.72
CA VAL A 279 -3.81 0.41 7.08
C VAL A 279 -4.53 -0.47 6.05
N TRP A 280 -4.31 -0.24 4.76
CA TRP A 280 -4.85 -1.07 3.69
C TRP A 280 -4.44 -2.55 3.84
N MET A 281 -3.16 -2.84 3.99
CA MET A 281 -2.63 -4.20 4.18
C MET A 281 -3.20 -4.89 5.43
N VAL A 282 -3.39 -4.17 6.54
CA VAL A 282 -3.99 -4.70 7.76
C VAL A 282 -5.46 -5.03 7.55
N THR A 283 -6.23 -4.17 6.85
CA THR A 283 -7.65 -4.46 6.55
C THR A 283 -7.81 -5.69 5.65
N VAL A 284 -6.94 -5.86 4.64
CA VAL A 284 -6.89 -7.07 3.82
C VAL A 284 -6.53 -8.29 4.67
N SER A 285 -5.55 -8.17 5.56
CA SER A 285 -5.16 -9.26 6.48
C SER A 285 -6.34 -9.75 7.32
N ILE A 286 -7.11 -8.82 7.87
CA ILE A 286 -8.29 -9.13 8.70
C ILE A 286 -9.33 -9.90 7.88
N ILE A 287 -9.62 -9.47 6.64
CA ILE A 287 -10.56 -10.18 5.75
C ILE A 287 -10.09 -11.62 5.52
N MET A 288 -8.80 -11.80 5.22
CA MET A 288 -8.23 -13.11 4.91
C MET A 288 -8.17 -14.05 6.13
N LEU A 289 -8.09 -13.48 7.34
CA LEU A 289 -8.14 -14.21 8.59
C LEU A 289 -9.56 -14.65 8.98
N ILE A 290 -10.62 -14.09 8.38
CA ILE A 290 -12.01 -14.41 8.74
C ILE A 290 -12.55 -15.59 7.91
N LYS A 291 -13.01 -16.63 8.60
CA LYS A 291 -13.84 -17.70 8.04
C LYS A 291 -15.25 -17.59 8.60
N VAL A 292 -16.26 -17.55 7.74
CA VAL A 292 -17.66 -17.49 8.22
C VAL A 292 -18.07 -18.87 8.72
N LYS A 293 -18.54 -18.94 9.97
CA LYS A 293 -19.15 -20.15 10.52
C LYS A 293 -20.41 -20.47 9.69
N LYS A 294 -20.47 -21.67 9.10
CA LYS A 294 -21.68 -22.13 8.41
C LYS A 294 -22.83 -22.23 9.42
N PRO A 295 -24.07 -21.87 9.04
CA PRO A 295 -25.23 -22.02 9.91
C PRO A 295 -25.42 -23.48 10.35
#